data_AF-A0AB38NPY8-F1
#
_entry.id   AF-A0AB38NPY8-F1
#
_cell.length_a   1.000
_cell.length_b   1.000
_cell.length_c   1.000
_cell.angle_alpha   90.00
_cell.angle_beta   90.00
_cell.angle_gamma   90.00
#
_symmetry.space_group_name_H-M   'P 1'
#
loop_
_entity.id
_entity.type
_entity.pdbx_description
1 polymer ?
#
loop_
_entity_poly.entity_id
_entity_poly.type
_entity_poly.pdbx_seq_one_letter_code
_entity_poly.pdbx_strand_id
1 'polypeptide(L)'
;MEVEDKLPKEKEIILSKQEANIDLVEIISQVLSVPVESVKPDVNLIELGLDSISMMRLTGQLRNAGINISFAQLMATPTLESWQTIMTSTEATA
;
A
#
# COMPACT_ATOMS: atom_id res chain seq x y z
N MET A 1 -17.24 30.10 -42.29
CA MET A 1 -17.43 28.64 -42.36
C MET A 1 -16.44 28.06 -41.37
N GLU A 2 -16.96 27.72 -40.18
CA GLU A 2 -16.24 26.99 -39.13
C GLU A 2 -15.75 25.63 -39.65
N VAL A 3 -14.55 25.23 -39.23
CA VAL A 3 -14.20 23.96 -38.58
C VAL A 3 -12.72 24.10 -38.14
N GLU A 4 -12.48 24.48 -36.88
CA GLU A 4 -12.01 23.57 -35.81
C GLU A 4 -10.60 23.02 -36.11
N ASP A 5 -9.53 23.65 -35.61
CA ASP A 5 -8.94 23.32 -34.29
C ASP A 5 -9.41 21.96 -33.80
N LYS A 6 -8.60 20.90 -33.98
CA LYS A 6 -8.12 20.01 -32.90
C LYS A 6 -6.84 19.30 -33.35
N LEU A 7 -5.74 19.70 -32.72
CA LEU A 7 -4.57 18.85 -32.52
C LEU A 7 -5.05 17.48 -31.97
N PRO A 8 -4.53 16.34 -32.46
CA PRO A 8 -4.97 15.04 -31.97
C PRO A 8 -4.73 14.95 -30.46
N LYS A 9 -5.82 14.71 -29.73
CA LYS A 9 -5.87 14.52 -28.28
C LYS A 9 -4.90 13.41 -27.90
N GLU A 10 -4.07 13.71 -26.90
CA GLU A 10 -3.21 12.79 -26.18
C GLU A 10 -3.87 11.42 -26.11
N LYS A 11 -3.25 10.43 -26.74
CA LYS A 11 -3.66 9.04 -26.56
C LYS A 11 -3.52 8.75 -25.08
N GLU A 12 -4.66 8.69 -24.40
CA GLU A 12 -4.91 8.00 -23.15
C GLU A 12 -3.89 6.88 -22.99
N ILE A 13 -2.84 7.17 -22.23
CA ILE A 13 -2.07 6.13 -21.59
C ILE A 13 -3.02 5.65 -20.50
N ILE A 14 -3.88 4.71 -20.86
CA ILE A 14 -4.55 3.85 -19.89
C ILE A 14 -3.42 3.08 -19.23
N LEU A 15 -2.80 3.69 -18.22
CA LEU A 15 -2.02 3.01 -17.20
C LEU A 15 -3.04 2.08 -16.55
N SER A 16 -3.10 0.86 -17.06
CA SER A 16 -3.87 -0.22 -16.49
C SER A 16 -3.56 -0.21 -15.00
N LYS A 17 -4.53 0.18 -14.17
CA LYS A 17 -4.47 0.07 -12.71
C LYS A 17 -4.19 -1.40 -12.44
N GLN A 18 -2.92 -1.76 -12.26
CA GLN A 18 -2.54 -3.06 -11.77
C GLN A 18 -3.02 -3.05 -10.33
N GLU A 19 -4.18 -3.65 -10.08
CA GLU A 19 -4.59 -4.03 -8.72
C GLU A 19 -3.52 -4.99 -8.23
N ALA A 20 -2.51 -4.46 -7.53
CA ALA A 20 -1.56 -5.29 -6.85
C ALA A 20 -2.34 -5.98 -5.73
N ASN A 21 -2.70 -7.24 -5.94
CA ASN A 21 -3.16 -8.12 -4.89
C ASN A 21 -1.95 -8.43 -4.00
N ILE A 22 -1.62 -7.49 -3.12
CA ILE A 22 -0.51 -7.61 -2.19
C ILE A 22 -0.96 -8.47 -1.02
N ASP A 23 -0.20 -9.53 -0.75
CA ASP A 23 -0.32 -10.26 0.50
C ASP A 23 0.48 -9.55 1.60
N LEU A 24 -0.22 -8.73 2.37
CA LEU A 24 0.38 -7.96 3.46
C LEU A 24 0.88 -8.86 4.60
N VAL A 25 0.24 -10.01 4.83
CA VAL A 25 0.65 -10.99 5.85
C VAL A 25 2.01 -11.56 5.47
N GLU A 26 2.17 -11.94 4.20
CA GLU A 26 3.42 -12.49 3.68
C GLU A 26 4.56 -11.46 3.74
N ILE A 27 4.30 -10.20 3.39
CA ILE A 27 5.32 -9.14 3.48
C ILE A 27 5.76 -8.93 4.94
N ILE A 28 4.80 -8.82 5.88
CA ILE A 28 5.12 -8.60 7.29
C ILE A 28 5.88 -9.79 7.87
N SER A 29 5.45 -11.02 7.56
CA SER A 29 6.13 -12.27 7.91
C SER A 29 7.61 -12.24 7.48
N GLN A 30 7.88 -11.89 6.22
CA GLN A 30 9.25 -11.79 5.69
C GLN A 30 10.06 -10.66 6.34
N VAL A 31 9.45 -9.49 6.54
CA VAL A 31 10.12 -8.32 7.14
C VAL A 31 10.50 -8.60 8.59
N LEU A 32 9.64 -9.27 9.35
CA LEU A 32 9.85 -9.59 10.77
C LEU A 32 10.56 -10.93 10.98
N SER A 33 10.72 -11.74 9.93
CA SER A 33 11.24 -13.11 10.03
C SER A 33 10.47 -13.97 11.03
N VAL A 34 9.14 -13.87 11.01
CA VAL A 34 8.21 -14.66 11.84
C VAL A 34 7.29 -15.50 10.95
N PRO A 35 6.70 -16.61 11.44
CA PRO A 35 5.69 -17.35 10.68
C PRO A 35 4.46 -16.47 10.38
N VAL A 36 3.85 -16.65 9.20
CA VAL A 36 2.60 -15.97 8.80
C VAL A 36 1.49 -16.09 9.84
N GLU A 37 1.44 -17.22 10.55
CA GLU A 37 0.48 -17.56 11.61
C GLU A 37 0.59 -16.62 12.83
N SER A 38 1.77 -16.01 13.01
CA SER A 38 2.06 -15.07 14.10
C SER A 38 1.59 -13.65 13.78
N VAL A 39 1.35 -13.34 12.50
CA VAL A 39 0.86 -12.03 12.04
C VAL A 39 -0.66 -12.02 12.09
N LYS A 40 -1.21 -11.75 13.27
CA LYS A 40 -2.67 -11.67 13.48
C LYS A 40 -3.21 -10.27 13.18
N PRO A 41 -4.50 -10.14 12.81
CA PRO A 41 -5.13 -8.85 12.48
C PRO A 41 -4.99 -7.77 13.55
N ASP A 42 -5.11 -8.15 14.82
CA ASP A 42 -5.23 -7.28 15.99
C ASP A 42 -3.92 -7.13 16.79
N VAL A 43 -2.86 -7.85 16.40
CA VAL A 43 -1.57 -7.79 17.10
C VAL A 43 -0.85 -6.49 16.80
N ASN A 44 -0.27 -5.89 17.84
CA ASN A 44 0.63 -4.76 17.70
C ASN A 44 1.95 -5.24 17.07
N LEU A 45 2.17 -4.84 15.82
CA LEU A 45 3.34 -5.27 15.04
C LEU A 45 4.65 -4.75 15.64
N ILE A 46 4.64 -3.64 16.38
CA ILE A 46 5.82 -3.14 17.10
C ILE A 46 6.24 -4.13 18.20
N GLU A 47 5.27 -4.71 18.92
CA GLU A 47 5.53 -5.75 19.93
C GLU A 47 6.03 -7.06 19.29
N LEU A 48 5.68 -7.29 18.01
CA LEU A 48 6.18 -8.40 17.20
C LEU A 48 7.58 -8.15 16.61
N GLY A 49 8.19 -6.98 16.87
CA GLY A 49 9.55 -6.63 16.45
C GLY A 49 9.63 -5.66 15.27
N LEU A 50 8.52 -5.07 14.85
CA LEU A 50 8.54 -4.04 13.80
C LEU A 50 9.22 -2.77 14.30
N ASP A 51 10.35 -2.44 13.66
CA ASP A 51 11.11 -1.22 13.91
C ASP A 51 11.03 -0.23 12.74
N SER A 52 11.70 0.92 12.89
CA SER A 52 11.72 1.98 11.87
C SER A 52 12.35 1.54 10.55
N ILE A 53 13.39 0.71 10.59
CA ILE A 53 14.07 0.22 9.38
C ILE A 53 13.15 -0.73 8.60
N SER A 54 12.51 -1.64 9.31
CA SER A 54 11.53 -2.60 8.80
C SER A 54 10.32 -1.88 8.22
N MET A 55 9.85 -0.82 8.88
CA MET A 55 8.76 0.02 8.39
C MET A 55 9.14 0.85 7.14
N MET A 56 10.38 1.33 7.05
CA MET A 56 10.88 1.99 5.83
C MET A 56 10.97 1.01 4.65
N ARG A 57 11.37 -0.24 4.89
CA ARG A 57 11.36 -1.30 3.86
C ARG A 57 9.94 -1.64 3.42
N LEU A 58 9.02 -1.77 4.37
CA LEU A 58 7.60 -2.04 4.11
C LEU A 58 6.97 -0.93 3.26
N THR A 59 7.12 0.34 3.65
CA THR A 59 6.58 1.48 2.89
C THR A 59 7.15 1.56 1.47
N GLY A 60 8.43 1.23 1.29
CA GLY A 60 9.04 1.11 -0.04
C GLY A 60 8.40 0.02 -0.90
N GLN A 61 8.15 -1.17 -0.33
CA GLN A 61 7.50 -2.28 -1.05
C GLN A 61 6.06 -1.95 -1.43
N LEU A 62 5.28 -1.39 -0.49
CA LEU A 62 3.91 -0.96 -0.74
C LEU A 62 3.85 0.09 -1.84
N ARG A 63 4.76 1.07 -1.82
CA ARG A 63 4.86 2.10 -2.86
C ARG A 63 5.17 1.53 -4.24
N ASN A 64 6.08 0.56 -4.33
CA ASN A 64 6.40 -0.12 -5.59
C ASN A 64 5.20 -0.88 -6.17
N ALA A 65 4.28 -1.31 -5.31
CA ALA A 65 3.05 -1.97 -5.68
C ALA A 65 1.86 -0.99 -5.85
N GLY A 66 2.13 0.33 -5.89
CA GLY A 66 1.11 1.36 -6.14
C GLY A 66 0.33 1.80 -4.90
N ILE A 67 0.65 1.28 -3.71
CA ILE A 67 0.01 1.65 -2.45
C ILE A 67 0.81 2.75 -1.76
N ASN A 68 0.21 3.94 -1.65
CA ASN A 68 0.86 5.08 -1.02
C ASN A 68 0.40 5.23 0.45
N ILE A 69 1.14 4.64 1.37
CA ILE A 69 0.93 4.78 2.82
C ILE A 69 2.17 5.38 3.49
N SER A 70 1.97 6.39 4.33
CA SER A 70 3.05 7.08 5.04
C SER A 70 3.43 6.36 6.33
N PHE A 71 4.67 6.59 6.79
CA PHE A 71 5.13 6.13 8.10
C PHE A 71 4.20 6.58 9.24
N ALA A 72 3.70 7.82 9.20
CA ALA A 72 2.78 8.34 10.21
C ALA A 72 1.46 7.57 10.26
N GLN A 73 0.91 7.19 9.10
CA GLN A 73 -0.29 6.36 9.02
C GLN A 73 -0.06 4.96 9.58
N LEU A 74 1.09 4.34 9.29
CA LEU A 74 1.43 3.02 9.82
C LEU A 74 1.64 3.04 11.34
N MET A 75 2.34 4.05 11.86
CA MET A 75 2.62 4.21 13.28
C MET A 75 1.40 4.57 14.12
N ALA A 76 0.40 5.24 13.54
CA ALA A 76 -0.81 5.63 14.27
C ALA A 76 -1.56 4.41 14.83
N THR A 77 -1.61 3.32 14.06
CA THR A 77 -2.19 2.05 14.51
C THR A 77 -1.45 0.91 13.83
N PRO A 78 -0.37 0.38 14.46
CA PRO A 78 0.52 -0.60 13.85
C PRO A 78 -0.05 -2.02 13.92
N THR A 79 -1.27 -2.21 13.42
CA THR A 79 -1.92 -3.52 13.32
C THR A 79 -2.25 -3.84 11.88
N LEU A 80 -2.26 -5.13 11.53
CA LEU A 80 -2.56 -5.59 10.18
C LEU A 80 -3.97 -5.13 9.75
N GLU A 81 -4.98 -5.26 10.61
CA GLU A 81 -6.36 -4.87 10.34
C GLU A 81 -6.49 -3.36 10.02
N SER A 82 -5.82 -2.51 10.80
CA SER A 82 -5.85 -1.06 10.57
C SER A 82 -5.20 -0.69 9.26
N TRP A 83 -4.06 -1.30 8.94
CA TRP A 83 -3.37 -1.06 7.67
C TRP A 83 -4.20 -1.51 6.47
N GLN A 84 -4.84 -2.67 6.54
CA GLN A 84 -5.76 -3.14 5.50
C GLN A 84 -6.93 -2.15 5.32
N THR A 85 -7.49 -1.64 6.40
CA THR A 85 -8.57 -0.64 6.36
C THR A 85 -8.13 0.68 5.71
N ILE A 86 -6.91 1.15 5.99
CA ILE A 86 -6.36 2.34 5.34
C ILE A 86 -6.22 2.09 3.85
N MET A 87 -5.69 0.93 3.45
CA MET A 87 -5.45 0.60 2.05
C MET A 87 -6.75 0.45 1.25
N THR A 88 -7.78 -0.19 1.79
CA THR A 88 -9.10 -0.29 1.14
C THR A 88 -9.81 1.07 1.07
N SER A 89 -9.62 1.94 2.05
CA SER A 89 -10.18 3.30 2.03
C SER A 89 -9.45 4.24 1.06
N THR A 90 -8.21 3.94 0.67
CA THR A 90 -7.42 4.77 -0.26
C THR A 90 -7.89 4.60 -1.72
N GLU A 91 -8.75 3.62 -2.00
CA GLU A 91 -9.43 3.47 -3.29
C GLU A 91 -10.57 4.49 -3.50
N ALA A 92 -11.03 5.17 -2.43
CA ALA A 92 -12.26 5.97 -2.45
C ALA A 92 -12.08 7.48 -2.72
N THR A 93 -10.85 7.99 -2.83
CA THR A 93 -10.65 9.42 -3.15
C THR A 93 -10.08 9.55 -4.55
N ALA A 94 -11.02 9.69 -5.49
CA ALA A 94 -10.83 10.08 -6.88
C ALA A 94 -10.21 11.48 -7.02
#